data_AF-A0A4R1JXV1-F1
#
_entry.id   AF-A0A4R1JXV1-F1
#
_cell.length_a   1.000
_cell.length_b   1.000
_cell.length_c   1.000
_cell.angle_alpha   90.00
_cell.angle_beta   90.00
_cell.angle_gamma   90.00
#
_symmetry.space_group_name_H-M   'P 1'
#
loop_
_entity.id
_entity.type
_entity.pdbx_description
1 polymer ?
#
loop_
_entity_poly.entity_id
_entity_poly.type
_entity_poly.pdbx_seq_one_letter_code
_entity_poly.pdbx_strand_id
1 'polypeptide(L)'
;MKQVRTLVVLIMILFCANVTLHAQQNKKENLSVLYVGYDPAIPVDEKIINSPTATGGMTPERFKEDVKTRFNAFESYLKEYFTTVKAVDARSYTMDMSKNYDVTIFDQTINPWEKEQRSPYKQAKFLTEDFDFPTIFIGHTAPQMGGSIGLKLDWLCLCLDADAHHLKAEHPIFKGPFPVKLTMVVKPTPADIYHYPSGKDVPKEIPMWRVQKEGYQEGKGYRIGLVARGDGFLDSPDAEYISSGVNSKDVGAVAIGRHGNFLLWGFSASPDFMTDEAKQVFANTVVYIKKFKGQKPIARKYNDRIGTKSIVDEMVAKLNTESFEEFKIYMGEMNIVREKSINELLTKKEKGEKLSELEEAILGAQSQPIPVPTWEQYLQQTAQTFYKPEYIKNVDKLKKYLKDNRKYMYSDPKGFFDLKVDEDVKKLGVDNEDVKLLQRCVSLLKSGKDTDLAKRVLLRYTGMEKSAQEWEKWLNENSSKLFFTEAGGYKWMIDTTK
;
A
#
# COMPACT_ATOMS: atom_id res chain seq x y z
N MET A 1 66.36 10.22 -16.17
CA MET A 1 65.63 9.15 -16.88
C MET A 1 65.16 8.00 -16.00
N LYS A 2 65.97 7.45 -15.07
CA LYS A 2 65.51 6.36 -14.17
C LYS A 2 64.34 6.77 -13.26
N GLN A 3 64.39 7.95 -12.63
CA GLN A 3 63.32 8.43 -11.74
C GLN A 3 61.98 8.69 -12.45
N VAL A 4 62.01 9.16 -13.70
CA VAL A 4 60.80 9.37 -14.53
C VAL A 4 60.16 8.03 -14.90
N ARG A 5 60.96 6.99 -15.19
CA ARG A 5 60.45 5.64 -15.44
C ARG A 5 59.81 5.02 -14.20
N THR A 6 60.39 5.23 -13.01
CA THR A 6 59.81 4.73 -11.75
C THR A 6 58.48 5.40 -11.42
N LEU A 7 58.37 6.72 -11.66
CA LEU A 7 57.14 7.48 -11.42
C LEU A 7 56.00 7.07 -12.37
N VAL A 8 56.31 6.85 -13.65
CA VAL A 8 55.32 6.39 -14.66
C VAL A 8 54.81 4.98 -14.35
N VAL A 9 55.68 4.08 -13.86
CA VAL A 9 55.28 2.72 -13.46
C VAL A 9 54.40 2.74 -12.21
N LEU A 10 54.71 3.59 -11.21
CA LEU A 10 53.88 3.77 -10.01
C LEU A 10 52.50 4.35 -10.34
N ILE A 11 52.42 5.32 -11.25
CA ILE A 11 51.16 5.90 -11.73
C ILE A 11 50.35 4.84 -12.50
N MET A 12 50.97 4.02 -13.35
CA MET A 12 50.26 2.93 -14.04
C MET A 12 49.77 1.84 -13.08
N ILE A 13 50.53 1.50 -12.03
CA ILE A 13 50.08 0.54 -11.01
C ILE A 13 48.92 1.11 -10.18
N LEU A 14 48.96 2.40 -9.81
CA LEU A 14 47.86 3.10 -9.15
C LEU A 14 46.61 3.24 -10.05
N PHE A 15 46.80 3.40 -11.36
CA PHE A 15 45.70 3.42 -12.32
C PHE A 15 45.10 2.02 -12.50
N CYS A 16 45.92 0.97 -12.59
CA CYS A 16 45.46 -0.42 -12.67
C CYS A 16 44.75 -0.87 -11.38
N ALA A 17 45.25 -0.47 -10.20
CA ALA A 17 44.63 -0.77 -8.91
C ALA A 17 43.25 -0.09 -8.73
N ASN A 18 43.09 1.14 -9.24
CA ASN A 18 41.80 1.84 -9.23
C ASN A 18 40.81 1.27 -10.26
N VAL A 19 41.29 0.76 -11.40
CA VAL A 19 40.46 0.08 -12.41
C VAL A 19 39.97 -1.28 -11.89
N THR A 20 40.76 -2.00 -11.08
CA THR A 20 40.32 -3.25 -10.44
C THR A 20 39.33 -3.05 -9.29
N LEU A 21 39.32 -1.87 -8.64
CA LEU A 21 38.33 -1.54 -7.61
C LEU A 21 36.95 -1.15 -8.18
N HIS A 22 36.88 -0.75 -9.46
CA HIS A 22 35.62 -0.46 -10.17
C HIS A 22 35.11 -1.63 -11.03
N ALA A 23 35.81 -2.76 -11.04
CA ALA A 23 35.46 -3.95 -11.82
C ALA A 23 35.21 -5.16 -10.92
N GLN A 24 34.55 -4.98 -9.77
CA GLN A 24 33.82 -6.09 -9.18
C GLN A 24 32.52 -6.23 -9.97
N GLN A 25 32.61 -6.88 -11.13
CA GLN A 25 31.44 -7.22 -11.93
C GLN A 25 30.53 -8.05 -11.02
N ASN A 26 29.38 -7.51 -10.61
CA ASN A 26 28.42 -8.25 -9.80
C ASN A 26 28.16 -9.58 -10.51
N LYS A 27 28.35 -10.70 -9.81
CA LYS A 27 27.97 -12.00 -10.36
C LYS A 27 26.47 -11.92 -10.62
N LYS A 28 26.08 -11.89 -11.90
CA LYS A 28 24.68 -11.79 -12.29
C LYS A 28 23.93 -13.01 -11.79
N GLU A 29 22.72 -12.79 -11.30
CA GLU A 29 21.78 -13.86 -11.01
C GLU A 29 21.21 -14.40 -12.33
N ASN A 30 21.11 -15.73 -12.42
CA ASN A 30 20.56 -16.41 -13.60
C ASN A 30 19.03 -16.30 -13.60
N LEU A 31 18.54 -15.10 -13.89
CA LEU A 31 17.14 -14.73 -13.95
C LEU A 31 16.82 -14.00 -15.25
N SER A 32 15.57 -14.18 -15.68
CA SER A 32 14.94 -13.46 -16.78
C SER A 32 13.96 -12.42 -16.24
N VAL A 33 14.17 -11.15 -16.57
CA VAL A 33 13.35 -10.03 -16.07
C VAL A 33 12.71 -9.30 -17.23
N LEU A 34 11.39 -9.12 -17.14
CA LEU A 34 10.60 -8.26 -18.02
C LEU A 34 10.35 -6.93 -17.31
N TYR A 35 10.92 -5.85 -17.81
CA TYR A 35 10.63 -4.49 -17.36
C TYR A 35 9.59 -3.84 -18.28
N VAL A 36 8.55 -3.26 -17.68
CA VAL A 36 7.42 -2.66 -18.38
C VAL A 36 7.32 -1.18 -17.98
N GLY A 37 7.72 -0.29 -18.90
CA GLY A 37 7.76 1.16 -18.70
C GLY A 37 7.34 1.92 -19.96
N TYR A 38 7.47 3.25 -20.01
CA TYR A 38 7.25 4.00 -21.25
C TYR A 38 8.53 4.11 -22.06
N ASP A 39 8.53 3.53 -23.27
CA ASP A 39 9.64 3.68 -24.21
C ASP A 39 9.66 5.13 -24.72
N PRO A 40 10.77 5.88 -24.54
CA PRO A 40 10.87 7.26 -24.99
C PRO A 40 10.74 7.42 -26.52
N ALA A 41 10.90 6.35 -27.30
CA ALA A 41 10.66 6.36 -28.74
C ALA A 41 9.17 6.52 -29.10
N ILE A 42 8.26 6.28 -28.16
CA ILE A 42 6.80 6.34 -28.38
C ILE A 42 6.22 7.48 -27.54
N PRO A 43 5.69 8.55 -28.16
CA PRO A 43 5.15 9.71 -27.46
C PRO A 43 4.06 9.34 -26.44
N VAL A 44 4.13 9.89 -25.23
CA VAL A 44 3.11 9.67 -24.19
C VAL A 44 1.91 10.59 -24.44
N ASP A 45 0.69 10.07 -24.27
CA ASP A 45 -0.56 10.83 -24.44
C ASP A 45 -0.62 12.01 -23.45
N GLU A 46 -1.05 13.18 -23.93
CA GLU A 46 -1.23 14.38 -23.09
C GLU A 46 -2.20 14.13 -21.91
N LYS A 47 -3.17 13.21 -22.04
CA LYS A 47 -4.03 12.82 -20.91
C LYS A 47 -3.26 12.17 -19.77
N ILE A 48 -2.23 11.39 -20.07
CA ILE A 48 -1.36 10.74 -19.07
C ILE A 48 -0.46 11.79 -18.44
N ILE A 49 0.16 12.63 -19.28
CA ILE A 49 1.06 13.73 -18.86
C ILE A 49 0.35 14.69 -17.89
N ASN A 50 -0.94 14.97 -18.14
CA ASN A 50 -1.74 15.87 -17.31
C ASN A 50 -2.51 15.16 -16.18
N SER A 51 -2.25 13.88 -15.94
CA SER A 51 -2.89 13.10 -14.86
C SER A 51 -1.96 12.99 -13.65
N PRO A 52 -2.26 13.64 -12.51
CA PRO A 52 -1.43 13.55 -11.32
C PRO A 52 -1.27 12.12 -10.80
N THR A 53 -2.27 11.27 -11.00
CA THR A 53 -2.19 9.87 -10.59
C THR A 53 -1.29 9.05 -11.52
N ALA A 54 -1.31 9.30 -12.84
CA ALA A 54 -0.46 8.57 -13.79
C ALA A 54 1.00 9.06 -13.80
N THR A 55 1.24 10.33 -13.50
CA THR A 55 2.60 10.89 -13.38
C THR A 55 3.24 10.61 -12.00
N GLY A 56 2.49 10.02 -11.07
CA GLY A 56 2.94 9.86 -9.68
C GLY A 56 3.17 11.21 -8.99
N GLY A 57 2.32 12.19 -9.25
CA GLY A 57 2.34 13.51 -8.63
C GLY A 57 3.30 14.52 -9.25
N MET A 58 4.06 14.15 -10.29
CA MET A 58 4.96 15.08 -10.98
C MET A 58 4.18 16.09 -11.84
N THR A 59 4.77 17.28 -12.01
CA THR A 59 4.28 18.24 -13.01
C THR A 59 4.46 17.68 -14.43
N PRO A 60 3.63 18.12 -15.40
CA PRO A 60 3.78 17.73 -16.80
C PRO A 60 5.21 17.87 -17.36
N GLU A 61 5.89 18.98 -17.04
CA GLU A 61 7.23 19.30 -17.53
C GLU A 61 8.26 18.34 -16.94
N ARG A 62 8.20 18.10 -15.63
CA ARG A 62 9.14 17.17 -14.97
C ARG A 62 8.90 15.74 -15.44
N PHE A 63 7.64 15.34 -15.64
CA PHE A 63 7.31 14.03 -16.18
C PHE A 63 7.84 13.84 -17.60
N LYS A 64 7.73 14.86 -18.46
CA LYS A 64 8.31 14.86 -19.82
C LYS A 64 9.83 14.65 -19.81
N GLU A 65 10.55 15.18 -18.83
CA GLU A 65 11.99 14.92 -18.68
C GLU A 65 12.30 13.53 -18.10
N ASP A 66 11.51 13.08 -17.10
CA ASP A 66 11.67 11.75 -16.47
C ASP A 66 11.55 10.62 -17.51
N VAL A 67 10.52 10.66 -18.36
CA VAL A 67 10.27 9.58 -19.33
C VAL A 67 11.36 9.45 -20.41
N LYS A 68 12.16 10.50 -20.67
CA LYS A 68 13.26 10.43 -21.66
C LYS A 68 14.37 9.47 -21.25
N THR A 69 14.57 9.29 -19.95
CA THR A 69 15.73 8.57 -19.40
C THR A 69 15.35 7.33 -18.59
N ARG A 70 14.21 7.36 -17.89
CA ARG A 70 13.78 6.33 -16.94
C ARG A 70 13.77 4.92 -17.50
N PHE A 71 13.26 4.73 -18.72
CA PHE A 71 13.17 3.42 -19.36
C PHE A 71 14.56 2.77 -19.57
N ASN A 72 15.48 3.53 -20.16
CA ASN A 72 16.84 3.07 -20.42
C ASN A 72 17.66 2.91 -19.13
N ALA A 73 17.39 3.77 -18.13
CA ALA A 73 18.01 3.66 -16.81
C ALA A 73 17.65 2.33 -16.15
N PHE A 74 16.38 1.94 -16.13
CA PHE A 74 15.95 0.63 -15.62
C PHE A 74 16.51 -0.53 -16.43
N GLU A 75 16.46 -0.47 -17.78
CA GLU A 75 16.99 -1.55 -18.59
C GLU A 75 18.48 -1.78 -18.35
N SER A 76 19.28 -0.71 -18.31
CA SER A 76 20.73 -0.77 -18.08
C SER A 76 21.04 -1.29 -16.68
N TYR A 77 20.40 -0.72 -15.67
CA TYR A 77 20.53 -1.15 -14.28
C TYR A 77 20.21 -2.63 -14.10
N LEU A 78 19.06 -3.12 -14.61
CA LEU A 78 18.69 -4.53 -14.47
C LEU A 78 19.69 -5.46 -15.18
N LYS A 79 20.25 -5.05 -16.33
CA LYS A 79 21.28 -5.81 -17.05
C LYS A 79 22.58 -5.95 -16.26
N GLU A 80 22.84 -5.12 -15.25
CA GLU A 80 23.99 -5.28 -14.35
C GLU A 80 23.82 -6.47 -13.40
N TYR A 81 22.58 -6.81 -13.03
CA TYR A 81 22.26 -7.80 -11.99
C TYR A 81 21.74 -9.12 -12.55
N PHE A 82 21.13 -9.14 -13.75
CA PHE A 82 20.44 -10.32 -14.28
C PHE A 82 20.93 -10.73 -15.66
N THR A 83 20.95 -12.04 -15.92
CA THR A 83 21.42 -12.63 -17.17
C THR A 83 20.57 -12.27 -18.38
N THR A 84 19.25 -12.20 -18.22
CA THR A 84 18.31 -11.90 -19.30
C THR A 84 17.40 -10.77 -18.87
N VAL A 85 17.39 -9.67 -19.63
CA VAL A 85 16.53 -8.52 -19.36
C VAL A 85 15.91 -8.08 -20.67
N LYS A 86 14.59 -7.88 -20.66
CA LYS A 86 13.86 -7.23 -21.75
C LYS A 86 13.07 -6.06 -21.18
N ALA A 87 13.26 -4.88 -21.77
CA ALA A 87 12.37 -3.76 -21.58
C ALA A 87 11.32 -3.72 -22.71
N VAL A 88 10.06 -3.43 -22.37
CA VAL A 88 8.96 -3.24 -23.32
C VAL A 88 8.13 -2.03 -22.95
N ASP A 89 7.55 -1.39 -23.96
CA ASP A 89 6.60 -0.31 -23.74
C ASP A 89 5.31 -0.83 -23.10
N ALA A 90 4.85 -0.19 -22.03
CA ALA A 90 3.66 -0.56 -21.26
C ALA A 90 2.38 -0.62 -22.09
N ARG A 91 2.29 0.17 -23.17
CA ARG A 91 1.13 0.18 -24.07
C ARG A 91 1.14 -1.01 -25.04
N SER A 92 2.30 -1.63 -25.24
CA SER A 92 2.47 -2.83 -26.05
C SER A 92 2.43 -4.13 -25.24
N TYR A 93 2.47 -4.03 -23.90
CA TYR A 93 2.48 -5.19 -23.03
C TYR A 93 1.21 -6.04 -23.18
N THR A 94 1.39 -7.37 -23.15
CA THR A 94 0.31 -8.34 -22.99
C THR A 94 0.68 -9.31 -21.88
N MET A 95 -0.32 -9.86 -21.17
CA MET A 95 -0.08 -10.80 -20.06
C MET A 95 0.75 -12.03 -20.47
N ASP A 96 0.64 -12.46 -21.73
CA ASP A 96 1.42 -13.58 -22.28
C ASP A 96 2.92 -13.31 -22.31
N MET A 97 3.35 -12.05 -22.38
CA MET A 97 4.78 -11.73 -22.33
C MET A 97 5.42 -12.23 -21.03
N SER A 98 4.71 -12.13 -19.90
CA SER A 98 5.21 -12.57 -18.59
C SER A 98 5.48 -14.08 -18.50
N LYS A 99 4.92 -14.91 -19.39
CA LYS A 99 5.19 -16.36 -19.45
C LYS A 99 6.67 -16.68 -19.71
N ASN A 100 7.35 -15.81 -20.43
CA ASN A 100 8.73 -16.01 -20.89
C ASN A 100 9.79 -15.46 -19.93
N TYR A 101 9.37 -14.92 -18.78
CA TYR A 101 10.26 -14.29 -17.80
C TYR A 101 9.99 -14.80 -16.40
N ASP A 102 11.01 -14.80 -15.55
CA ASP A 102 10.91 -15.19 -14.14
C ASP A 102 10.17 -14.15 -13.31
N VAL A 103 10.37 -12.86 -13.62
CA VAL A 103 9.78 -11.73 -12.90
C VAL A 103 9.37 -10.63 -13.88
N THR A 104 8.19 -10.06 -13.67
CA THR A 104 7.72 -8.84 -14.37
C THR A 104 7.76 -7.65 -13.42
N ILE A 105 8.28 -6.51 -13.88
CA ILE A 105 8.33 -5.25 -13.14
C ILE A 105 7.47 -4.23 -13.88
N PHE A 106 6.38 -3.78 -13.25
CA PHE A 106 5.53 -2.71 -13.77
C PHE A 106 5.95 -1.39 -13.15
N ASP A 107 6.52 -0.52 -14.00
CA ASP A 107 6.86 0.85 -13.66
C ASP A 107 5.84 1.86 -14.20
N GLN A 108 5.10 1.47 -15.24
CA GLN A 108 3.98 2.23 -15.78
C GLN A 108 2.75 1.33 -15.95
N THR A 109 1.58 1.95 -15.90
CA THR A 109 0.29 1.27 -16.06
C THR A 109 0.10 0.83 -17.51
N ILE A 110 -0.23 -0.45 -17.70
CA ILE A 110 -0.47 -1.04 -19.01
C ILE A 110 -1.86 -0.66 -19.56
N ASN A 111 -2.14 -1.00 -20.81
CA ASN A 111 -3.48 -0.88 -21.35
C ASN A 111 -4.44 -1.88 -20.65
N PRO A 112 -5.63 -1.43 -20.21
CA PRO A 112 -6.61 -2.34 -19.66
C PRO A 112 -7.24 -3.19 -20.76
N TRP A 113 -7.49 -4.46 -20.48
CA TRP A 113 -8.27 -5.34 -21.36
C TRP A 113 -9.79 -5.11 -21.18
N GLU A 114 -10.21 -4.54 -20.05
CA GLU A 114 -11.56 -4.00 -19.83
C GLU A 114 -11.46 -2.57 -19.32
N LYS A 115 -11.98 -1.60 -20.09
CA LYS A 115 -11.92 -0.17 -19.74
C LYS A 115 -12.86 0.17 -18.57
N GLU A 116 -12.51 1.23 -17.85
CA GLU A 116 -13.40 1.81 -16.83
C GLU A 116 -14.74 2.21 -17.45
N GLN A 117 -15.82 1.92 -16.75
CA GLN A 117 -17.16 2.42 -17.04
C GLN A 117 -17.58 3.35 -15.90
N ARG A 118 -18.03 4.57 -16.20
CA ARG A 118 -18.43 5.53 -15.15
C ARG A 118 -19.87 5.34 -14.64
N SER A 119 -20.75 4.77 -15.45
CA SER A 119 -22.17 4.60 -15.10
C SER A 119 -22.74 3.28 -15.65
N PRO A 120 -23.12 2.31 -14.79
CA PRO A 120 -22.69 2.21 -13.39
C PRO A 120 -21.16 2.15 -13.29
N TYR A 121 -20.59 2.59 -12.16
CA TYR A 121 -19.14 2.55 -11.98
C TYR A 121 -18.62 1.11 -12.03
N LYS A 122 -17.64 0.86 -12.90
CA LYS A 122 -16.83 -0.36 -12.95
C LYS A 122 -15.39 0.04 -13.15
N GLN A 123 -14.53 -0.43 -12.26
CA GLN A 123 -13.08 -0.22 -12.36
C GLN A 123 -12.53 -0.90 -13.62
N ALA A 124 -11.53 -0.27 -14.24
CA ALA A 124 -10.75 -0.89 -15.32
C ALA A 124 -10.03 -2.17 -14.84
N LYS A 125 -9.85 -3.13 -15.76
CA LYS A 125 -9.12 -4.37 -15.49
C LYS A 125 -7.87 -4.48 -16.35
N PHE A 126 -6.75 -4.75 -15.69
CA PHE A 126 -5.42 -4.79 -16.30
C PHE A 126 -4.82 -6.19 -16.27
N LEU A 127 -5.00 -6.88 -15.14
CA LEU A 127 -4.59 -8.27 -14.94
C LEU A 127 -5.84 -9.13 -14.69
N THR A 128 -5.72 -10.44 -14.92
CA THR A 128 -6.76 -11.41 -14.59
C THR A 128 -6.46 -12.08 -13.24
N GLU A 129 -7.47 -12.63 -12.59
CA GLU A 129 -7.30 -13.25 -11.26
C GLU A 129 -6.41 -14.49 -11.27
N ASP A 130 -6.28 -15.15 -12.42
CA ASP A 130 -5.41 -16.30 -12.65
C ASP A 130 -3.97 -15.93 -13.00
N PHE A 131 -3.64 -14.63 -13.12
CA PHE A 131 -2.27 -14.16 -13.33
C PHE A 131 -1.38 -14.54 -12.14
N ASP A 132 -0.41 -15.43 -12.38
CA ASP A 132 0.38 -16.09 -11.34
C ASP A 132 1.91 -15.90 -11.50
N PHE A 133 2.31 -14.97 -12.37
CA PHE A 133 3.71 -14.62 -12.58
C PHE A 133 4.22 -13.69 -11.48
N PRO A 134 5.43 -13.94 -10.91
CA PRO A 134 6.06 -13.03 -9.96
C PRO A 134 6.12 -11.59 -10.47
N THR A 135 5.62 -10.66 -9.68
CA THR A 135 5.42 -9.28 -10.10
C THR A 135 5.89 -8.29 -9.04
N ILE A 136 6.61 -7.26 -9.49
CA ILE A 136 6.91 -6.07 -8.70
C ILE A 136 6.17 -4.89 -9.32
N PHE A 137 5.39 -4.20 -8.51
CA PHE A 137 4.80 -2.91 -8.84
C PHE A 137 5.63 -1.79 -8.24
N ILE A 138 5.95 -0.78 -9.04
CA ILE A 138 6.59 0.45 -8.57
C ILE A 138 5.51 1.49 -8.27
N GLY A 139 5.49 1.96 -7.02
CA GLY A 139 4.60 3.01 -6.55
C GLY A 139 3.13 2.78 -6.91
N HIS A 140 2.51 3.78 -7.55
CA HIS A 140 1.07 3.85 -7.82
C HIS A 140 0.54 2.78 -8.79
N THR A 141 1.41 2.05 -9.50
CA THR A 141 0.97 1.00 -10.42
C THR A 141 0.28 -0.17 -9.70
N ALA A 142 0.67 -0.44 -8.43
CA ALA A 142 0.12 -1.54 -7.64
C ALA A 142 -1.41 -1.44 -7.44
N PRO A 143 -1.96 -0.35 -6.90
CA PRO A 143 -3.41 -0.23 -6.73
C PRO A 143 -4.16 -0.05 -8.05
N GLN A 144 -3.56 0.61 -9.04
CA GLN A 144 -4.21 0.82 -10.34
C GLN A 144 -4.48 -0.50 -11.06
N MET A 145 -3.49 -1.40 -11.07
CA MET A 145 -3.59 -2.69 -11.76
C MET A 145 -4.11 -3.81 -10.85
N GLY A 146 -3.71 -3.79 -9.58
CA GLY A 146 -3.99 -4.83 -8.60
C GLY A 146 -5.37 -4.75 -7.94
N GLY A 147 -6.01 -3.59 -7.91
CA GLY A 147 -7.32 -3.42 -7.27
C GLY A 147 -8.39 -4.34 -7.88
N SER A 148 -8.40 -4.45 -9.21
CA SER A 148 -9.36 -5.28 -9.95
C SER A 148 -9.25 -6.79 -9.68
N ILE A 149 -8.11 -7.26 -9.17
CA ILE A 149 -7.86 -8.64 -8.77
C ILE A 149 -7.78 -8.77 -7.24
N GLY A 150 -8.19 -7.75 -6.49
CA GLY A 150 -8.27 -7.78 -5.04
C GLY A 150 -6.92 -7.87 -4.32
N LEU A 151 -5.87 -7.21 -4.81
CA LEU A 151 -4.63 -7.13 -4.04
C LEU A 151 -4.79 -6.26 -2.80
N LYS A 152 -4.17 -6.67 -1.69
CA LYS A 152 -4.01 -5.83 -0.48
C LYS A 152 -3.07 -4.63 -0.68
N LEU A 153 -2.37 -4.56 -1.82
CA LEU A 153 -1.48 -3.47 -2.24
C LEU A 153 -2.30 -2.25 -2.72
N ASP A 154 -3.20 -1.77 -1.87
CA ASP A 154 -4.24 -0.79 -2.20
C ASP A 154 -3.77 0.68 -2.16
N TRP A 155 -4.67 1.59 -2.54
CA TRP A 155 -4.41 3.03 -2.52
C TRP A 155 -4.78 3.58 -1.14
N LEU A 156 -3.89 3.41 -0.15
CA LEU A 156 -3.99 4.17 1.08
C LEU A 156 -3.60 5.62 0.81
N CYS A 157 -2.40 5.85 0.26
CA CYS A 157 -1.91 7.21 0.03
C CYS A 157 -0.76 7.27 -0.99
N LEU A 158 -0.81 8.28 -1.86
CA LEU A 158 0.32 8.73 -2.66
C LEU A 158 1.04 9.85 -1.89
N CYS A 159 1.86 9.48 -0.92
CA CYS A 159 2.57 10.41 -0.04
C CYS A 159 3.85 9.82 0.57
N LEU A 160 4.36 8.72 0.02
CA LEU A 160 5.62 8.16 0.49
C LEU A 160 6.79 9.00 -0.03
N ASP A 161 7.63 9.44 0.90
CA ASP A 161 8.85 10.18 0.64
C ASP A 161 10.09 9.28 0.61
N ALA A 162 11.28 9.88 0.61
CA ALA A 162 12.52 9.24 0.23
C ALA A 162 13.15 8.26 1.24
N ASP A 163 12.64 8.22 2.45
CA ASP A 163 13.22 7.47 3.57
C ASP A 163 12.28 6.35 4.04
N ALA A 164 12.82 5.15 4.23
CA ALA A 164 12.13 4.02 4.83
C ALA A 164 12.35 3.98 6.35
N HIS A 165 11.36 3.50 7.09
CA HIS A 165 11.48 3.26 8.54
C HIS A 165 10.66 2.02 8.93
N HIS A 166 10.77 1.58 10.19
CA HIS A 166 10.10 0.36 10.68
C HIS A 166 10.40 -0.87 9.78
N LEU A 167 11.66 -0.98 9.34
CA LEU A 167 12.09 -2.05 8.45
C LEU A 167 12.23 -3.37 9.20
N LYS A 168 11.85 -4.47 8.56
CA LYS A 168 12.32 -5.80 8.92
C LYS A 168 13.73 -6.01 8.37
N ALA A 169 14.75 -5.46 9.03
CA ALA A 169 16.14 -5.50 8.56
C ALA A 169 16.72 -6.93 8.37
N GLU A 170 16.09 -7.93 8.98
CA GLU A 170 16.41 -9.36 8.79
C GLU A 170 15.79 -9.98 7.53
N HIS A 171 14.91 -9.26 6.83
CA HIS A 171 14.27 -9.75 5.61
C HIS A 171 15.30 -10.05 4.51
N PRO A 172 15.13 -11.13 3.72
CA PRO A 172 16.11 -11.55 2.72
C PRO A 172 16.57 -10.46 1.73
N ILE A 173 15.70 -9.50 1.39
CA ILE A 173 16.05 -8.42 0.44
C ILE A 173 17.19 -7.52 0.94
N PHE A 174 17.38 -7.44 2.26
CA PHE A 174 18.44 -6.67 2.90
C PHE A 174 19.72 -7.49 3.14
N LYS A 175 19.72 -8.77 2.75
CA LYS A 175 20.84 -9.69 3.02
C LYS A 175 21.55 -10.13 1.74
N GLY A 176 20.80 -10.44 0.69
CA GLY A 176 21.40 -10.92 -0.55
C GLY A 176 20.38 -11.42 -1.58
N PRO A 177 20.85 -11.93 -2.73
CA PRO A 177 22.24 -12.35 -3.00
C PRO A 177 23.24 -11.22 -3.28
N PHE A 178 22.79 -10.01 -3.61
CA PHE A 178 23.66 -8.85 -3.76
C PHE A 178 23.89 -8.23 -2.37
N PRO A 179 25.14 -8.18 -1.87
CA PRO A 179 25.41 -7.73 -0.51
C PRO A 179 24.93 -6.30 -0.29
N VAL A 180 24.13 -6.08 0.75
CA VAL A 180 23.63 -4.76 1.15
C VAL A 180 24.29 -4.38 2.45
N LYS A 181 24.86 -3.17 2.50
CA LYS A 181 25.26 -2.52 3.75
C LYS A 181 24.30 -1.37 4.01
N LEU A 182 23.22 -1.65 4.73
CA LEU A 182 22.22 -0.63 5.07
C LEU A 182 22.83 0.45 5.98
N THR A 183 22.70 1.70 5.55
CA THR A 183 23.03 2.87 6.38
C THR A 183 21.75 3.45 6.97
N MET A 184 21.61 3.31 8.29
CA MET A 184 20.51 3.89 9.06
C MET A 184 20.94 5.23 9.66
N VAL A 185 20.16 6.28 9.44
CA VAL A 185 20.37 7.61 10.01
C VAL A 185 19.22 7.94 10.93
N VAL A 186 19.52 8.33 12.17
CA VAL A 186 18.49 8.81 13.11
C VAL A 186 18.01 10.18 12.65
N LYS A 187 16.70 10.30 12.42
CA LYS A 187 16.03 11.52 11.94
C LYS A 187 14.78 11.79 12.79
N PRO A 188 14.27 13.04 12.82
CA PRO A 188 12.98 13.34 13.44
C PRO A 188 11.87 12.46 12.88
N THR A 189 11.04 11.92 13.76
CA THR A 189 9.87 11.12 13.37
C THR A 189 8.88 12.00 12.60
N PRO A 190 8.31 11.52 11.48
CA PRO A 190 7.28 12.24 10.74
C PRO A 190 6.13 12.63 11.67
N ALA A 191 5.81 13.93 11.73
CA ALA A 191 4.83 14.46 12.69
C ALA A 191 3.45 13.81 12.55
N ASP A 192 3.04 13.51 11.31
CA ASP A 192 1.75 12.91 10.99
C ASP A 192 1.49 11.56 11.69
N ILE A 193 2.55 10.82 12.03
CA ILE A 193 2.44 9.52 12.71
C ILE A 193 1.73 9.68 14.07
N TYR A 194 1.94 10.80 14.76
CA TYR A 194 1.36 11.05 16.09
C TYR A 194 -0.16 11.29 16.06
N HIS A 195 -0.75 11.54 14.89
CA HIS A 195 -2.21 11.61 14.73
C HIS A 195 -2.89 10.23 14.78
N TYR A 196 -2.10 9.15 14.77
CA TYR A 196 -2.58 7.78 14.79
C TYR A 196 -2.28 7.12 16.15
N PRO A 197 -3.15 6.24 16.66
CA PRO A 197 -2.90 5.51 17.91
C PRO A 197 -1.56 4.77 17.93
N SER A 198 -1.13 4.23 16.79
CA SER A 198 0.15 3.53 16.63
C SER A 198 1.38 4.44 16.77
N GLY A 199 1.20 5.76 16.64
CA GLY A 199 2.27 6.74 16.75
C GLY A 199 2.57 7.19 18.18
N LYS A 200 1.64 6.94 19.11
CA LYS A 200 1.69 7.48 20.48
C LYS A 200 3.03 7.23 21.20
N ASP A 201 3.56 6.02 21.04
CA ASP A 201 4.77 5.57 21.73
C ASP A 201 6.02 5.58 20.81
N VAL A 202 5.90 6.13 19.59
CA VAL A 202 7.04 6.24 18.67
C VAL A 202 7.99 7.33 19.17
N PRO A 203 9.29 7.04 19.34
CA PRO A 203 10.27 8.04 19.77
C PRO A 203 10.27 9.27 18.87
N LYS A 204 10.69 10.43 19.39
CA LYS A 204 10.77 11.69 18.62
C LYS A 204 11.76 11.63 17.45
N GLU A 205 12.71 10.71 17.52
CA GLU A 205 13.66 10.44 16.45
C GLU A 205 13.75 8.93 16.24
N ILE A 206 13.77 8.50 14.99
CA ILE A 206 13.83 7.08 14.61
C ILE A 206 14.91 6.84 13.56
N PRO A 207 15.52 5.65 13.51
CA PRO A 207 16.44 5.29 12.44
C PRO A 207 15.67 5.14 11.13
N MET A 208 16.18 5.80 10.08
CA MET A 208 15.63 5.75 8.73
C MET A 208 16.68 5.34 7.70
N TRP A 209 16.27 4.62 6.68
CA TRP A 209 17.08 4.23 5.55
C TRP A 209 16.75 5.08 4.32
N ARG A 210 17.76 5.74 3.74
CA ARG A 210 17.56 6.58 2.55
C ARG A 210 17.47 5.75 1.28
N VAL A 211 16.28 5.70 0.66
CA VAL A 211 16.01 4.85 -0.51
C VAL A 211 16.28 5.58 -1.82
N GLN A 212 15.90 6.85 -1.89
CA GLN A 212 16.09 7.68 -3.10
C GLN A 212 16.83 8.97 -2.76
N LYS A 213 17.57 9.53 -3.72
CA LYS A 213 18.44 10.71 -3.53
C LYS A 213 17.64 11.98 -3.29
N GLU A 214 16.45 12.09 -3.88
CA GLU A 214 15.55 13.25 -3.77
C GLU A 214 14.18 12.77 -3.30
N GLY A 215 13.61 13.47 -2.32
CA GLY A 215 12.25 13.29 -1.85
C GLY A 215 11.26 14.26 -2.47
N TYR A 216 9.97 13.96 -2.44
CA TYR A 216 8.97 14.91 -2.94
C TYR A 216 8.75 16.10 -1.98
N GLN A 217 9.08 15.95 -0.68
CA GLN A 217 9.05 17.06 0.28
C GLN A 217 10.34 17.89 0.24
N GLU A 218 11.46 17.28 -0.18
CA GLU A 218 12.78 17.93 -0.22
C GLU A 218 13.11 18.55 -1.60
N GLY A 219 12.43 18.08 -2.65
CA GLY A 219 12.77 18.30 -4.05
C GLY A 219 11.78 19.16 -4.85
N LYS A 220 12.14 19.47 -6.10
CA LYS A 220 11.29 20.23 -7.03
C LYS A 220 10.31 19.30 -7.76
N GLY A 221 9.26 18.87 -7.08
CA GLY A 221 8.17 18.09 -7.71
C GLY A 221 8.60 16.71 -8.21
N TYR A 222 9.46 16.02 -7.45
CA TYR A 222 9.87 14.65 -7.73
C TYR A 222 8.69 13.65 -7.59
N ARG A 223 8.80 12.47 -8.22
CA ARG A 223 7.74 11.46 -8.19
C ARG A 223 7.43 11.03 -6.75
N ILE A 224 6.17 11.08 -6.38
CA ILE A 224 5.67 10.72 -5.05
C ILE A 224 5.52 9.19 -4.99
N GLY A 225 5.97 8.57 -3.90
CA GLY A 225 5.79 7.14 -3.67
C GLY A 225 4.40 6.80 -3.13
N LEU A 226 4.07 5.52 -3.13
CA LEU A 226 2.81 4.98 -2.63
C LEU A 226 3.04 4.20 -1.32
N VAL A 227 2.12 4.36 -0.37
CA VAL A 227 1.90 3.37 0.69
C VAL A 227 0.54 2.69 0.53
N ALA A 228 0.49 1.39 0.83
CA ALA A 228 -0.74 0.61 0.97
C ALA A 228 -1.18 0.53 2.44
N ARG A 229 -2.43 0.13 2.67
CA ARG A 229 -3.02 0.08 4.02
C ARG A 229 -2.46 -1.06 4.86
N GLY A 230 -2.07 -0.76 6.10
CA GLY A 230 -1.59 -1.75 7.07
C GLY A 230 -2.70 -2.57 7.74
N ASP A 231 -3.89 -1.98 7.92
CA ASP A 231 -5.05 -2.65 8.50
C ASP A 231 -5.49 -3.86 7.68
N GLY A 232 -5.56 -5.03 8.34
CA GLY A 232 -5.88 -6.31 7.71
C GLY A 232 -4.84 -6.76 6.67
N PHE A 233 -3.68 -6.10 6.56
CA PHE A 233 -2.66 -6.49 5.60
C PHE A 233 -2.13 -7.89 5.91
N LEU A 234 -1.79 -8.13 7.18
CA LEU A 234 -1.19 -9.37 7.69
C LEU A 234 -2.20 -10.42 8.19
N ASP A 235 -3.49 -10.23 7.97
CA ASP A 235 -4.54 -11.18 8.40
C ASP A 235 -4.65 -12.43 7.49
N SER A 236 -3.67 -12.64 6.60
CA SER A 236 -3.61 -13.79 5.71
C SER A 236 -2.17 -14.30 5.55
N PRO A 237 -1.97 -15.62 5.37
CA PRO A 237 -0.63 -16.24 5.35
C PRO A 237 0.19 -15.87 4.10
N ASP A 238 -0.46 -15.40 3.05
CA ASP A 238 0.14 -15.04 1.78
C ASP A 238 0.59 -13.57 1.71
N ALA A 239 0.39 -12.79 2.78
CA ALA A 239 0.80 -11.40 2.86
C ALA A 239 2.01 -11.18 3.78
N GLU A 240 2.85 -10.21 3.42
CA GLU A 240 4.07 -9.89 4.19
C GLU A 240 4.37 -8.40 4.18
N TYR A 241 4.49 -7.80 5.35
CA TYR A 241 4.97 -6.43 5.58
C TYR A 241 6.49 -6.46 5.69
N ILE A 242 7.19 -5.59 4.96
CA ILE A 242 8.65 -5.50 4.98
C ILE A 242 9.11 -4.15 5.55
N SER A 243 8.49 -3.04 5.14
CA SER A 243 8.77 -1.73 5.72
C SER A 243 7.61 -0.75 5.55
N SER A 244 7.65 0.30 6.38
CA SER A 244 7.00 1.57 6.12
C SER A 244 8.03 2.59 5.62
N GLY A 245 7.68 3.86 5.62
CA GLY A 245 8.57 4.98 5.28
C GLY A 245 7.93 6.31 5.61
N VAL A 246 8.66 7.39 5.40
CA VAL A 246 8.18 8.75 5.68
C VAL A 246 6.95 9.04 4.82
N ASN A 247 5.79 9.14 5.44
CA ASN A 247 4.51 9.37 4.77
C ASN A 247 3.50 10.01 5.75
N SER A 248 2.31 10.43 5.28
CA SER A 248 1.30 11.11 6.10
C SER A 248 0.28 10.19 6.80
N LYS A 249 0.65 8.91 6.95
CA LYS A 249 -0.15 7.85 7.56
C LYS A 249 0.60 7.24 8.75
N ASP A 250 0.01 6.21 9.33
CA ASP A 250 0.60 5.51 10.45
C ASP A 250 1.88 4.71 10.11
N VAL A 251 2.54 4.18 11.13
CA VAL A 251 3.73 3.32 11.03
C VAL A 251 3.45 1.96 10.36
N GLY A 252 2.19 1.53 10.34
CA GLY A 252 1.72 0.31 9.71
C GLY A 252 1.48 0.48 8.20
N ALA A 253 1.47 1.69 7.68
CA ALA A 253 1.36 1.97 6.25
C ALA A 253 2.49 1.27 5.49
N VAL A 254 2.13 0.49 4.47
CA VAL A 254 3.03 -0.47 3.82
C VAL A 254 3.72 0.20 2.64
N ALA A 255 5.00 0.51 2.81
CA ALA A 255 5.86 1.03 1.73
C ALA A 255 6.48 -0.11 0.92
N ILE A 256 6.90 -1.19 1.59
CA ILE A 256 7.35 -2.42 0.94
C ILE A 256 6.59 -3.58 1.55
N GLY A 257 5.92 -4.38 0.70
CA GLY A 257 5.17 -5.54 1.14
C GLY A 257 4.75 -6.45 -0.01
N ARG A 258 4.40 -7.70 0.31
CA ARG A 258 4.01 -8.74 -0.64
C ARG A 258 2.60 -9.25 -0.36
N HIS A 259 1.88 -9.63 -1.40
CA HIS A 259 0.62 -10.37 -1.35
C HIS A 259 0.61 -11.43 -2.46
N GLY A 260 0.71 -12.71 -2.10
CA GLY A 260 0.93 -13.80 -3.04
C GLY A 260 2.21 -13.60 -3.86
N ASN A 261 2.09 -13.66 -5.18
CA ASN A 261 3.14 -13.46 -6.17
C ASN A 261 3.38 -11.97 -6.53
N PHE A 262 2.75 -11.03 -5.83
CA PHE A 262 2.86 -9.59 -6.09
C PHE A 262 3.58 -8.87 -4.96
N LEU A 263 4.49 -7.97 -5.30
CA LEU A 263 5.20 -7.12 -4.36
C LEU A 263 5.01 -5.64 -4.71
N LEU A 264 4.71 -4.83 -3.69
CA LEU A 264 4.77 -3.37 -3.76
C LEU A 264 6.18 -2.92 -3.40
N TRP A 265 6.83 -2.24 -4.35
CA TRP A 265 7.94 -1.34 -4.08
C TRP A 265 7.39 0.08 -4.12
N GLY A 266 6.99 0.61 -2.96
CA GLY A 266 6.25 1.87 -2.87
C GLY A 266 7.06 3.10 -3.26
N PHE A 267 8.39 3.06 -3.09
CA PHE A 267 9.30 4.11 -3.55
C PHE A 267 9.28 4.19 -5.08
N SER A 268 9.45 5.38 -5.64
CA SER A 268 9.11 5.63 -7.05
C SER A 268 10.30 6.08 -7.89
N ALA A 269 11.49 6.15 -7.31
CA ALA A 269 12.67 6.61 -8.01
C ALA A 269 13.10 5.72 -9.19
N SER A 270 13.64 6.33 -10.24
CA SER A 270 14.39 5.59 -11.26
C SER A 270 15.78 5.22 -10.71
N PRO A 271 16.51 4.29 -11.34
CA PRO A 271 17.85 3.92 -10.88
C PRO A 271 18.83 5.10 -10.78
N ASP A 272 18.67 6.14 -11.61
CA ASP A 272 19.52 7.34 -11.54
C ASP A 272 19.37 8.09 -10.21
N PHE A 273 18.20 7.98 -9.60
CA PHE A 273 17.84 8.63 -8.34
C PHE A 273 17.72 7.66 -7.16
N MET A 274 17.93 6.35 -7.34
CA MET A 274 18.09 5.42 -6.21
C MET A 274 19.45 5.62 -5.55
N THR A 275 19.53 5.44 -4.22
CA THR A 275 20.82 5.25 -3.55
C THR A 275 21.46 3.92 -3.99
N ASP A 276 22.78 3.77 -3.83
CA ASP A 276 23.45 2.52 -4.22
C ASP A 276 22.95 1.32 -3.39
N GLU A 277 22.65 1.55 -2.10
CA GLU A 277 22.01 0.56 -1.24
C GLU A 277 20.62 0.16 -1.77
N ALA A 278 19.80 1.13 -2.18
CA ALA A 278 18.48 0.86 -2.74
C ALA A 278 18.53 0.09 -4.05
N LYS A 279 19.52 0.36 -4.92
CA LYS A 279 19.77 -0.44 -6.12
C LYS A 279 20.05 -1.91 -5.77
N GLN A 280 20.84 -2.19 -4.73
CA GLN A 280 21.11 -3.57 -4.32
C GLN A 280 19.87 -4.23 -3.71
N VAL A 281 19.14 -3.52 -2.83
CA VAL A 281 17.91 -4.04 -2.21
C VAL A 281 16.81 -4.29 -3.24
N PHE A 282 16.65 -3.40 -4.23
CA PHE A 282 15.69 -3.59 -5.31
C PHE A 282 16.05 -4.81 -6.17
N ALA A 283 17.33 -5.01 -6.49
CA ALA A 283 17.78 -6.22 -7.20
C ALA A 283 17.53 -7.49 -6.38
N ASN A 284 17.76 -7.47 -5.07
CA ASN A 284 17.42 -8.58 -4.19
C ASN A 284 15.91 -8.83 -4.11
N THR A 285 15.09 -7.78 -4.23
CA THR A 285 13.63 -7.88 -4.30
C THR A 285 13.17 -8.70 -5.51
N VAL A 286 13.81 -8.52 -6.68
CA VAL A 286 13.58 -9.35 -7.88
C VAL A 286 13.87 -10.83 -7.61
N VAL A 287 15.00 -11.12 -6.96
CA VAL A 287 15.39 -12.50 -6.61
C VAL A 287 14.40 -13.10 -5.61
N TYR A 288 13.97 -12.30 -4.64
CA TYR A 288 13.03 -12.71 -3.60
C TYR A 288 11.64 -13.06 -4.18
N ILE A 289 11.05 -12.18 -4.99
CA ILE A 289 9.67 -12.38 -5.48
C ILE A 289 9.54 -13.58 -6.43
N LYS A 290 10.62 -13.93 -7.15
CA LYS A 290 10.67 -15.11 -8.02
C LYS A 290 10.15 -16.38 -7.33
N LYS A 291 10.46 -16.54 -6.04
CA LYS A 291 10.14 -17.74 -5.24
C LYS A 291 8.63 -17.99 -5.11
N PHE A 292 7.82 -16.98 -5.40
CA PHE A 292 6.37 -17.00 -5.24
C PHE A 292 5.62 -17.28 -6.55
N LYS A 293 6.31 -17.75 -7.61
CA LYS A 293 5.64 -18.18 -8.84
C LYS A 293 4.53 -19.19 -8.54
N GLY A 294 3.33 -18.95 -9.09
CA GLY A 294 2.15 -19.80 -8.84
C GLY A 294 1.40 -19.50 -7.53
N GLN A 295 1.98 -18.74 -6.59
CA GLN A 295 1.34 -18.43 -5.30
C GLN A 295 0.39 -17.24 -5.43
N LYS A 296 -0.77 -17.47 -6.02
CA LYS A 296 -1.80 -16.44 -6.17
C LYS A 296 -2.31 -15.92 -4.80
N PRO A 297 -2.80 -14.67 -4.74
CA PRO A 297 -3.51 -14.14 -3.59
C PRO A 297 -4.65 -15.06 -3.12
N ILE A 298 -4.65 -15.36 -1.82
CA ILE A 298 -5.69 -16.11 -1.11
C ILE A 298 -6.76 -15.14 -0.59
N ALA A 299 -6.36 -14.17 0.24
CA ALA A 299 -7.27 -13.21 0.86
C ALA A 299 -7.43 -11.95 0.01
N ARG A 300 -8.28 -12.05 -1.02
CA ARG A 300 -8.52 -10.93 -1.95
C ARG A 300 -9.34 -9.81 -1.31
N LYS A 301 -8.79 -8.58 -1.35
CA LYS A 301 -9.40 -7.34 -0.88
C LYS A 301 -10.01 -6.56 -2.06
N TYR A 302 -11.22 -6.93 -2.48
CA TYR A 302 -11.92 -6.23 -3.57
C TYR A 302 -12.50 -4.87 -3.16
N ASN A 303 -12.69 -4.65 -1.85
CA ASN A 303 -13.11 -3.38 -1.30
C ASN A 303 -11.95 -2.78 -0.51
N ASP A 304 -11.27 -1.80 -1.08
CA ASP A 304 -10.17 -1.07 -0.45
C ASP A 304 -10.64 -0.08 0.63
N ARG A 305 -11.94 -0.03 0.91
CA ARG A 305 -12.61 0.74 1.96
C ARG A 305 -13.29 -0.15 2.99
N ILE A 306 -13.09 -1.47 2.95
CA ILE A 306 -13.61 -2.37 3.99
C ILE A 306 -13.06 -1.96 5.36
N GLY A 307 -13.96 -1.82 6.34
CA GLY A 307 -13.57 -1.50 7.71
C GLY A 307 -12.95 -2.71 8.40
N THR A 308 -11.92 -2.51 9.20
CA THR A 308 -11.34 -3.52 10.10
C THR A 308 -11.63 -3.14 11.55
N LYS A 309 -11.55 -4.10 12.48
CA LYS A 309 -11.80 -3.88 13.91
C LYS A 309 -10.81 -2.91 14.56
N SER A 310 -9.68 -2.61 13.92
CA SER A 310 -8.79 -1.52 14.33
C SER A 310 -9.48 -0.14 14.34
N ILE A 311 -10.50 0.05 13.49
CA ILE A 311 -11.34 1.26 13.52
C ILE A 311 -12.03 1.41 14.87
N VAL A 312 -12.46 0.32 15.51
CA VAL A 312 -13.07 0.36 16.85
C VAL A 312 -12.06 0.84 17.88
N ASP A 313 -10.82 0.39 17.78
CA ASP A 313 -9.75 0.77 18.70
C ASP A 313 -9.41 2.26 18.54
N GLU A 314 -9.37 2.75 17.30
CA GLU A 314 -9.21 4.16 16.98
C GLU A 314 -10.38 5.02 17.48
N MET A 315 -11.62 4.57 17.26
CA MET A 315 -12.82 5.22 17.79
C MET A 315 -12.74 5.34 19.32
N VAL A 316 -12.46 4.23 20.01
CA VAL A 316 -12.34 4.20 21.48
C VAL A 316 -11.26 5.16 21.98
N ALA A 317 -10.13 5.24 21.28
CA ALA A 317 -9.05 6.16 21.61
C ALA A 317 -9.50 7.62 21.45
N LYS A 318 -10.22 7.96 20.37
CA LYS A 318 -10.65 9.33 20.04
C LYS A 318 -11.90 9.82 20.79
N LEU A 319 -12.67 8.93 21.41
CA LEU A 319 -13.91 9.25 22.11
C LEU A 319 -13.68 9.93 23.49
N ASN A 320 -12.94 11.03 23.55
CA ASN A 320 -12.66 11.73 24.80
C ASN A 320 -12.52 13.25 24.56
N THR A 321 -12.53 14.03 25.64
CA THR A 321 -12.45 15.50 25.57
C THR A 321 -11.10 15.99 25.07
N GLU A 322 -9.99 15.36 25.46
CA GLU A 322 -8.64 15.75 25.02
C GLU A 322 -8.51 15.67 23.49
N SER A 323 -8.91 14.54 22.89
CA SER A 323 -8.92 14.38 21.43
C SER A 323 -9.87 15.34 20.73
N PHE A 324 -10.98 15.73 21.37
CA PHE A 324 -11.85 16.77 20.82
C PHE A 324 -11.20 18.15 20.83
N GLU A 325 -10.52 18.52 21.91
CA GLU A 325 -9.78 19.79 21.99
C GLU A 325 -8.65 19.84 20.95
N GLU A 326 -7.88 18.75 20.80
CA GLU A 326 -6.87 18.61 19.75
C GLU A 326 -7.48 18.73 18.35
N PHE A 327 -8.63 18.08 18.10
CA PHE A 327 -9.32 18.18 16.82
C PHE A 327 -9.77 19.62 16.52
N LYS A 328 -10.24 20.38 17.51
CA LYS A 328 -10.58 21.80 17.31
C LYS A 328 -9.36 22.65 16.94
N ILE A 329 -8.22 22.40 17.59
CA ILE A 329 -6.96 23.09 17.27
C ILE A 329 -6.58 22.80 15.82
N TYR A 330 -6.56 21.53 15.43
CA TYR A 330 -6.27 21.10 14.06
C TYR A 330 -7.19 21.76 13.03
N MET A 331 -8.51 21.81 13.29
CA MET A 331 -9.46 22.47 12.40
C MET A 331 -9.22 23.99 12.29
N GLY A 332 -8.79 24.62 13.39
CA GLY A 332 -8.35 26.02 13.39
C GLY A 332 -7.11 26.23 12.52
N GLU A 333 -6.10 25.38 12.66
CA GLU A 333 -4.88 25.41 11.84
C GLU A 333 -5.17 25.18 10.35
N MET A 334 -6.04 24.23 10.03
CA MET A 334 -6.52 24.01 8.65
C MET A 334 -7.18 25.25 8.07
N ASN A 335 -7.98 25.97 8.85
CA ASN A 335 -8.62 27.21 8.41
C ASN A 335 -7.59 28.32 8.13
N ILE A 336 -6.53 28.42 8.94
CA ILE A 336 -5.44 29.38 8.71
C ILE A 336 -4.71 29.07 7.39
N VAL A 337 -4.36 27.80 7.16
CA VAL A 337 -3.68 27.38 5.93
C VAL A 337 -4.56 27.61 4.69
N ARG A 338 -5.85 27.29 4.81
CA ARG A 338 -6.85 27.52 3.76
C ARG A 338 -7.03 28.99 3.45
N GLU A 339 -7.18 29.84 4.47
CA GLU A 339 -7.30 31.30 4.31
C GLU A 339 -6.08 31.86 3.56
N LYS A 340 -4.87 31.46 3.97
CA LYS A 340 -3.63 31.85 3.29
C LYS A 340 -3.65 31.44 1.81
N SER A 341 -3.99 30.18 1.53
CA SER A 341 -4.06 29.65 0.16
C SER A 341 -5.07 30.41 -0.69
N ILE A 342 -6.25 30.73 -0.14
CA ILE A 342 -7.29 31.49 -0.83
C ILE A 342 -6.83 32.93 -1.10
N ASN A 343 -6.20 33.59 -0.14
CA ASN A 343 -5.67 34.94 -0.31
C ASN A 343 -4.57 34.99 -1.39
N GLU A 344 -3.72 33.97 -1.49
CA GLU A 344 -2.72 33.85 -2.56
C GLU A 344 -3.38 33.74 -3.95
N LEU A 345 -4.43 32.90 -4.09
CA LEU A 345 -5.18 32.76 -5.34
C LEU A 345 -5.94 34.04 -5.73
N LEU A 346 -6.53 34.73 -4.75
CA LEU A 346 -7.17 36.04 -4.97
C LEU A 346 -6.15 37.08 -5.43
N THR A 347 -5.00 37.16 -4.77
CA THR A 347 -3.90 38.06 -5.16
C THR A 347 -3.42 37.78 -6.60
N LYS A 348 -3.27 36.50 -6.96
CA LYS A 348 -2.91 36.08 -8.32
C LYS A 348 -3.94 36.57 -9.34
N LYS A 349 -5.23 36.41 -9.03
CA LYS A 349 -6.34 36.90 -9.87
C LYS A 349 -6.36 38.43 -9.99
N GLU A 350 -6.11 39.16 -8.90
CA GLU A 350 -6.03 40.63 -8.87
C GLU A 350 -4.88 41.17 -9.72
N LYS A 351 -3.75 40.45 -9.78
CA LYS A 351 -2.61 40.77 -10.67
C LYS A 351 -2.90 40.48 -12.16
N GLY A 352 -4.09 39.98 -12.50
CA GLY A 352 -4.46 39.61 -13.86
C GLY A 352 -3.83 38.29 -14.33
N GLU A 353 -3.23 37.51 -13.42
CA GLU A 353 -2.70 36.19 -13.75
C GLU A 353 -3.84 35.18 -13.88
N LYS A 354 -3.74 34.28 -14.87
CA LYS A 354 -4.74 33.25 -15.10
C LYS A 354 -4.59 32.14 -14.06
N LEU A 355 -5.69 31.83 -13.36
CA LEU A 355 -5.76 30.65 -12.51
C LEU A 355 -5.90 29.39 -13.39
N SER A 356 -5.28 28.29 -12.96
CA SER A 356 -5.55 26.97 -13.52
C SER A 356 -6.94 26.47 -13.11
N GLU A 357 -7.48 25.49 -13.82
CA GLU A 357 -8.79 24.89 -13.47
C GLU A 357 -8.82 24.35 -12.03
N LEU A 358 -7.70 23.80 -11.55
CA LEU A 358 -7.58 23.32 -10.17
C LEU A 358 -7.62 24.48 -9.17
N GLU A 359 -6.91 25.58 -9.46
CA GLU A 359 -6.91 26.78 -8.62
C GLU A 359 -8.31 27.43 -8.57
N GLU A 360 -9.03 27.48 -9.70
CA GLU A 360 -10.42 27.95 -9.73
C GLU A 360 -11.34 27.05 -8.92
N ALA A 361 -11.19 25.73 -9.04
CA ALA A 361 -11.96 24.76 -8.26
C ALA A 361 -11.67 24.88 -6.75
N ILE A 362 -10.42 25.06 -6.36
CA ILE A 362 -10.02 25.30 -4.97
C ILE A 362 -10.66 26.61 -4.47
N LEU A 363 -10.54 27.69 -5.22
CA LEU A 363 -11.10 28.99 -4.83
C LEU A 363 -12.62 28.93 -4.63
N GLY A 364 -13.33 28.18 -5.49
CA GLY A 364 -14.77 27.96 -5.37
C GLY A 364 -15.17 27.04 -4.22
N ALA A 365 -14.49 25.89 -4.07
CA ALA A 365 -14.81 24.91 -3.03
C ALA A 365 -14.36 25.35 -1.63
N GLN A 366 -13.37 26.26 -1.55
CA GLN A 366 -12.70 26.62 -0.31
C GLN A 366 -13.00 28.02 0.23
N SER A 367 -13.98 28.72 -0.35
CA SER A 367 -14.27 30.14 -0.07
C SER A 367 -14.77 30.48 1.34
N GLN A 368 -15.12 29.48 2.16
CA GLN A 368 -15.60 29.66 3.53
C GLN A 368 -14.77 28.84 4.52
N PRO A 369 -14.56 29.30 5.76
CA PRO A 369 -13.89 28.51 6.78
C PRO A 369 -14.67 27.24 7.09
N ILE A 370 -13.94 26.17 7.41
CA ILE A 370 -14.52 24.90 7.85
C ILE A 370 -15.04 25.11 9.29
N PRO A 371 -16.33 24.85 9.57
CA PRO A 371 -16.87 24.99 10.91
C PRO A 371 -16.16 24.06 11.89
N VAL A 372 -15.77 24.60 13.06
CA VAL A 372 -15.29 23.79 14.17
C VAL A 372 -16.48 23.07 14.79
N PRO A 373 -16.49 21.72 14.88
CA PRO A 373 -17.66 21.00 15.34
C PRO A 373 -17.93 21.19 16.84
N THR A 374 -19.19 21.05 17.24
CA THR A 374 -19.58 20.87 18.64
C THR A 374 -19.14 19.48 19.15
N TRP A 375 -19.14 19.27 20.47
CA TRP A 375 -18.87 17.95 21.05
C TRP A 375 -19.82 16.87 20.50
N GLU A 376 -21.09 17.20 20.33
CA GLU A 376 -22.08 16.28 19.75
C GLU A 376 -21.73 15.92 18.30
N GLN A 377 -21.38 16.89 17.47
CA GLN A 377 -20.98 16.66 16.08
C GLN A 377 -19.69 15.84 15.99
N TYR A 378 -18.71 16.10 16.86
CA TYR A 378 -17.49 15.32 16.96
C TYR A 378 -17.77 13.86 17.36
N LEU A 379 -18.66 13.63 18.34
CA LEU A 379 -19.10 12.29 18.73
C LEU A 379 -19.83 11.57 17.60
N GLN A 380 -20.71 12.26 16.86
CA GLN A 380 -21.41 11.71 15.70
C GLN A 380 -20.43 11.29 14.61
N GLN A 381 -19.46 12.15 14.29
CA GLN A 381 -18.43 11.87 13.29
C GLN A 381 -17.53 10.70 13.71
N THR A 382 -17.10 10.67 14.97
CA THR A 382 -16.16 9.66 15.49
C THR A 382 -16.85 8.30 15.64
N ALA A 383 -18.04 8.25 16.23
CA ALA A 383 -18.73 7.00 16.52
C ALA A 383 -19.54 6.43 15.34
N GLN A 384 -19.76 7.23 14.29
CA GLN A 384 -20.45 6.83 13.07
C GLN A 384 -21.80 6.12 13.37
N THR A 385 -22.00 4.91 12.84
CA THR A 385 -23.21 4.09 13.01
C THR A 385 -23.49 3.69 14.46
N PHE A 386 -22.50 3.80 15.36
CA PHE A 386 -22.65 3.49 16.78
C PHE A 386 -23.13 4.68 17.62
N TYR A 387 -23.17 5.89 17.06
CA TYR A 387 -23.64 7.07 17.77
C TYR A 387 -25.12 6.94 18.16
N LYS A 388 -25.44 7.40 19.37
CA LYS A 388 -26.80 7.64 19.85
C LYS A 388 -26.82 8.85 20.78
N PRO A 389 -27.91 9.65 20.83
CA PRO A 389 -27.98 10.86 21.65
C PRO A 389 -27.70 10.64 23.14
N GLU A 390 -28.00 9.46 23.70
CA GLU A 390 -27.71 9.16 25.11
C GLU A 390 -26.21 9.15 25.45
N TYR A 391 -25.34 9.01 24.46
CA TYR A 391 -23.88 8.97 24.67
C TYR A 391 -23.25 10.35 24.85
N ILE A 392 -23.95 11.44 24.47
CA ILE A 392 -23.43 12.81 24.60
C ILE A 392 -22.98 13.10 26.04
N LYS A 393 -23.76 12.65 27.02
CA LYS A 393 -23.51 12.83 28.45
C LYS A 393 -22.75 11.68 29.11
N ASN A 394 -22.50 10.58 28.39
CA ASN A 394 -21.84 9.38 28.91
C ASN A 394 -21.11 8.62 27.81
N VAL A 395 -19.98 9.18 27.37
CA VAL A 395 -19.14 8.59 26.32
C VAL A 395 -18.51 7.26 26.75
N ASP A 396 -18.30 7.04 28.05
CA ASP A 396 -17.74 5.80 28.56
C ASP A 396 -18.68 4.61 28.36
N LYS A 397 -20.00 4.85 28.39
CA LYS A 397 -21.00 3.84 28.02
C LYS A 397 -20.85 3.40 26.55
N LEU A 398 -20.56 4.34 25.63
CA LEU A 398 -20.28 4.02 24.23
C LEU A 398 -18.96 3.25 24.10
N LYS A 399 -17.87 3.71 24.73
CA LYS A 399 -16.59 2.98 24.73
C LYS A 399 -16.74 1.56 25.23
N LYS A 400 -17.49 1.36 26.32
CA LYS A 400 -17.78 0.04 26.87
C LYS A 400 -18.57 -0.80 25.87
N TYR A 401 -19.62 -0.25 25.25
CA TYR A 401 -20.38 -0.95 24.22
C TYR A 401 -19.49 -1.41 23.05
N LEU A 402 -18.64 -0.51 22.53
CA LEU A 402 -17.70 -0.81 21.45
C LEU A 402 -16.76 -1.96 21.84
N LYS A 403 -16.12 -1.86 23.01
CA LYS A 403 -15.21 -2.89 23.53
C LYS A 403 -15.91 -4.25 23.73
N ASP A 404 -17.09 -4.25 24.37
CA ASP A 404 -17.83 -5.47 24.67
C ASP A 404 -18.33 -6.20 23.41
N ASN A 405 -18.62 -5.45 22.33
CA ASN A 405 -19.16 -6.00 21.09
C ASN A 405 -18.11 -6.19 19.98
N ARG A 406 -16.87 -5.73 20.15
CA ARG A 406 -15.80 -5.77 19.12
C ARG A 406 -15.64 -7.15 18.46
N LYS A 407 -15.68 -8.22 19.25
CA LYS A 407 -15.59 -9.63 18.77
C LYS A 407 -16.74 -10.10 17.88
N TYR A 408 -17.86 -9.38 17.86
CA TYR A 408 -19.02 -9.68 17.02
C TYR A 408 -19.15 -8.70 15.87
N MET A 409 -18.22 -7.76 15.72
CA MET A 409 -18.30 -6.76 14.66
C MET A 409 -17.76 -7.29 13.33
N TYR A 410 -18.41 -6.86 12.26
CA TYR A 410 -17.97 -7.10 10.89
C TYR A 410 -18.30 -5.90 10.01
N SER A 411 -17.65 -5.83 8.86
CA SER A 411 -17.95 -4.89 7.78
C SER A 411 -18.69 -5.60 6.65
N ASP A 412 -19.62 -4.91 6.01
CA ASP A 412 -20.24 -5.42 4.79
C ASP A 412 -19.19 -5.44 3.66
N PRO A 413 -19.19 -6.45 2.75
CA PRO A 413 -18.28 -6.45 1.61
C PRO A 413 -18.36 -5.17 0.75
N LYS A 414 -19.49 -4.46 0.75
CA LYS A 414 -19.71 -3.17 0.07
C LYS A 414 -19.67 -1.97 1.01
N GLY A 415 -19.28 -2.16 2.26
CA GLY A 415 -19.17 -1.12 3.29
C GLY A 415 -18.11 -0.06 2.96
N PHE A 416 -18.14 1.04 3.70
CA PHE A 416 -17.21 2.16 3.58
C PHE A 416 -16.74 2.58 4.96
N PHE A 417 -15.63 1.99 5.41
CA PHE A 417 -15.02 2.17 6.74
C PHE A 417 -16.00 1.99 7.91
N ASP A 418 -17.09 1.26 7.70
CA ASP A 418 -18.12 1.03 8.69
C ASP A 418 -18.03 -0.38 9.28
N LEU A 419 -18.46 -0.48 10.53
CA LEU A 419 -18.66 -1.72 11.24
C LEU A 419 -20.05 -1.75 11.84
N LYS A 420 -20.57 -2.98 12.00
CA LYS A 420 -21.81 -3.24 12.70
C LYS A 420 -21.69 -4.51 13.52
N VAL A 421 -22.50 -4.61 14.56
CA VAL A 421 -22.60 -5.83 15.38
C VAL A 421 -23.36 -6.90 14.59
N ASP A 422 -22.77 -8.07 14.47
CA ASP A 422 -23.44 -9.26 13.97
C ASP A 422 -24.31 -9.87 15.07
N GLU A 423 -25.60 -9.54 15.05
CA GLU A 423 -26.55 -10.02 16.07
C GLU A 423 -26.76 -11.54 16.03
N ASP A 424 -26.55 -12.21 14.88
CA ASP A 424 -26.59 -13.67 14.79
C ASP A 424 -25.42 -14.27 15.57
N VAL A 425 -24.20 -13.76 15.35
CA VAL A 425 -22.98 -14.22 16.05
C VAL A 425 -23.03 -13.87 17.53
N LYS A 426 -23.52 -12.67 17.87
CA LYS A 426 -23.72 -12.27 19.26
C LYS A 426 -24.72 -13.16 20.00
N LYS A 427 -25.82 -13.57 19.35
CA LYS A 427 -26.77 -14.56 19.90
C LYS A 427 -26.09 -15.92 20.15
N LEU A 428 -25.15 -16.32 19.29
CA LEU A 428 -24.36 -17.54 19.48
C LEU A 428 -23.31 -17.42 20.59
N GLY A 429 -22.88 -16.19 20.91
CA GLY A 429 -21.91 -15.92 21.97
C GLY A 429 -20.48 -16.36 21.66
N VAL A 430 -20.16 -16.63 20.38
CA VAL A 430 -18.84 -17.04 19.91
C VAL A 430 -18.23 -15.93 19.07
N ASP A 431 -16.94 -15.65 19.24
CA ASP A 431 -16.21 -14.66 18.41
C ASP A 431 -16.26 -15.06 16.93
N ASN A 432 -16.38 -14.10 16.02
CA ASN A 432 -16.31 -14.41 14.58
C ASN A 432 -14.91 -14.86 14.12
N GLU A 433 -13.88 -14.55 14.89
CA GLU A 433 -12.50 -15.02 14.72
C GLU A 433 -12.19 -16.35 15.43
N ASP A 434 -13.15 -16.95 16.17
CA ASP A 434 -12.99 -18.31 16.72
C ASP A 434 -13.64 -19.36 15.79
N VAL A 435 -12.87 -20.33 15.31
CA VAL A 435 -13.35 -21.42 14.43
C VAL A 435 -14.51 -22.21 15.05
N LYS A 436 -14.64 -22.18 16.38
CA LYS A 436 -15.80 -22.73 17.09
C LYS A 436 -17.13 -22.11 16.65
N LEU A 437 -17.15 -20.91 16.07
CA LEU A 437 -18.34 -20.32 15.48
C LEU A 437 -18.90 -21.23 14.39
N LEU A 438 -18.02 -21.71 13.49
CA LEU A 438 -18.40 -22.62 12.42
C LEU A 438 -18.87 -23.95 13.00
N GLN A 439 -18.12 -24.53 13.95
CA GLN A 439 -18.48 -25.79 14.61
C GLN A 439 -19.85 -25.71 15.30
N ARG A 440 -20.12 -24.58 15.98
CA ARG A 440 -21.41 -24.33 16.64
C ARG A 440 -22.55 -24.29 15.63
N CYS A 441 -22.36 -23.60 14.50
CA CYS A 441 -23.37 -23.56 13.44
C CYS A 441 -23.63 -24.94 12.84
N VAL A 442 -22.59 -25.74 12.61
CA VAL A 442 -22.74 -27.11 12.10
C VAL A 442 -23.49 -28.01 13.09
N SER A 443 -23.22 -27.89 14.39
CA SER A 443 -23.97 -28.60 15.43
C SER A 443 -25.47 -28.20 15.47
N LEU A 444 -25.78 -26.92 15.27
CA LEU A 444 -27.15 -26.43 15.14
C LEU A 444 -27.86 -27.03 13.92
N LEU A 445 -27.20 -27.08 12.77
CA LEU A 445 -27.72 -27.75 11.57
C LEU A 445 -28.00 -29.25 11.81
N LYS A 446 -27.07 -29.97 12.45
CA LYS A 446 -27.23 -31.41 12.74
C LYS A 446 -28.39 -31.69 13.70
N SER A 447 -28.62 -30.79 14.66
CA SER A 447 -29.69 -30.95 15.66
C SER A 447 -31.04 -30.39 15.22
N GLY A 448 -31.13 -29.78 14.03
CA GLY A 448 -32.35 -29.16 13.52
C GLY A 448 -32.78 -27.91 14.31
N LYS A 449 -31.87 -27.28 15.07
CA LYS A 449 -32.15 -26.09 15.90
C LYS A 449 -31.55 -24.83 15.27
N ASP A 450 -32.30 -23.72 15.30
CA ASP A 450 -31.86 -22.41 14.77
C ASP A 450 -31.20 -22.53 13.37
N THR A 451 -31.72 -23.41 12.50
CA THR A 451 -31.04 -23.79 11.26
C THR A 451 -30.83 -22.62 10.31
N ASP A 452 -31.78 -21.68 10.26
CA ASP A 452 -31.68 -20.51 9.40
C ASP A 452 -30.60 -19.55 9.87
N LEU A 453 -30.45 -19.38 11.19
CA LEU A 453 -29.34 -18.61 11.77
C LEU A 453 -28.01 -19.27 11.42
N ALA A 454 -27.88 -20.58 11.63
CA ALA A 454 -26.66 -21.31 11.33
C ALA A 454 -26.29 -21.20 9.83
N LYS A 455 -27.26 -21.33 8.92
CA LYS A 455 -27.05 -21.14 7.48
C LYS A 455 -26.57 -19.73 7.15
N ARG A 456 -27.21 -18.68 7.70
CA ARG A 456 -26.81 -17.28 7.48
C ARG A 456 -25.37 -17.02 7.94
N VAL A 457 -25.01 -17.50 9.14
CA VAL A 457 -23.66 -17.32 9.69
C VAL A 457 -22.63 -18.07 8.85
N LEU A 458 -22.87 -19.34 8.51
CA LEU A 458 -21.95 -20.13 7.68
C LEU A 458 -21.76 -19.47 6.30
N LEU A 459 -22.84 -19.05 5.64
CA LEU A 459 -22.76 -18.35 4.35
C LEU A 459 -21.96 -17.05 4.47
N ARG A 460 -22.22 -16.23 5.49
CA ARG A 460 -21.53 -14.95 5.71
C ARG A 460 -20.02 -15.14 5.87
N TYR A 461 -19.62 -16.07 6.73
CA TYR A 461 -18.22 -16.23 7.14
C TYR A 461 -17.42 -17.22 6.30
N THR A 462 -18.03 -17.89 5.31
CA THR A 462 -17.30 -18.81 4.41
C THR A 462 -17.60 -18.58 2.93
N GLY A 463 -18.70 -17.91 2.61
CA GLY A 463 -19.21 -17.79 1.24
C GLY A 463 -19.77 -19.09 0.65
N MET A 464 -19.94 -20.14 1.47
CA MET A 464 -20.38 -21.45 1.00
C MET A 464 -21.73 -21.85 1.59
N GLU A 465 -22.46 -22.67 0.83
CA GLU A 465 -23.63 -23.42 1.30
C GLU A 465 -23.36 -24.91 1.18
N LYS A 466 -23.66 -25.66 2.23
CA LYS A 466 -23.49 -27.12 2.31
C LYS A 466 -24.56 -27.72 3.21
N SER A 467 -24.82 -29.01 3.04
CA SER A 467 -25.57 -29.81 4.00
C SER A 467 -24.78 -29.99 5.31
N ALA A 468 -25.46 -30.42 6.38
CA ALA A 468 -24.82 -30.62 7.68
C ALA A 468 -23.67 -31.65 7.65
N GLN A 469 -23.82 -32.72 6.85
CA GLN A 469 -22.82 -33.77 6.70
C GLN A 469 -21.59 -33.26 5.92
N GLU A 470 -21.82 -32.53 4.83
CA GLU A 470 -20.74 -31.91 4.05
C GLU A 470 -19.96 -30.88 4.86
N TRP A 471 -20.64 -30.12 5.73
CA TRP A 471 -19.99 -29.18 6.63
C TRP A 471 -19.08 -29.87 7.65
N GLU A 472 -19.55 -30.94 8.28
CA GLU A 472 -18.75 -31.73 9.23
C GLU A 472 -17.50 -32.29 8.54
N LYS A 473 -17.67 -32.87 7.34
CA LYS A 473 -16.55 -33.35 6.53
C LYS A 473 -15.56 -32.22 6.20
N TRP A 474 -16.07 -31.09 5.72
CA TRP A 474 -15.23 -29.95 5.34
C TRP A 474 -14.43 -29.39 6.52
N LEU A 475 -15.05 -29.24 7.71
CA LEU A 475 -14.34 -28.79 8.91
C LEU A 475 -13.27 -29.78 9.36
N ASN A 476 -13.57 -31.09 9.32
CA ASN A 476 -12.59 -32.12 9.68
C ASN A 476 -11.38 -32.10 8.75
N GLU A 477 -11.60 -31.91 7.44
CA GLU A 477 -10.53 -31.87 6.43
C GLU A 477 -9.70 -30.58 6.48
N ASN A 478 -10.29 -29.45 6.86
CA ASN A 478 -9.66 -28.13 6.67
C ASN A 478 -9.30 -27.38 7.96
N SER A 479 -9.79 -27.80 9.13
CA SER A 479 -9.66 -27.03 10.38
C SER A 479 -8.25 -26.53 10.72
N SER A 480 -7.21 -27.32 10.45
CA SER A 480 -5.81 -26.94 10.69
C SER A 480 -5.25 -25.92 9.70
N LYS A 481 -5.93 -25.72 8.57
CA LYS A 481 -5.56 -24.78 7.50
C LYS A 481 -6.43 -23.52 7.50
N LEU A 482 -7.44 -23.43 8.37
CA LEU A 482 -8.32 -22.27 8.40
C LEU A 482 -7.63 -21.05 9.01
N PHE A 483 -7.83 -19.89 8.38
CA PHE A 483 -7.49 -18.58 8.93
C PHE A 483 -8.65 -17.61 8.70
N PHE A 484 -8.74 -16.58 9.54
CA PHE A 484 -9.75 -15.55 9.42
C PHE A 484 -9.13 -14.27 8.85
N THR A 485 -9.80 -13.64 7.89
CA THR A 485 -9.37 -12.38 7.29
C THR A 485 -10.50 -11.36 7.33
N GLU A 486 -10.21 -10.19 7.90
CA GLU A 486 -11.08 -9.02 7.90
C GLU A 486 -11.03 -8.35 6.52
N ALA A 487 -9.82 -8.12 5.99
CA ALA A 487 -9.61 -7.49 4.69
C ALA A 487 -10.17 -8.33 3.52
N GLY A 488 -10.20 -9.66 3.67
CA GLY A 488 -10.82 -10.59 2.73
C GLY A 488 -12.35 -10.70 2.86
N GLY A 489 -13.00 -9.79 3.59
CA GLY A 489 -14.45 -9.72 3.70
C GLY A 489 -15.04 -10.36 4.96
N TYR A 490 -14.30 -10.40 6.07
CA TYR A 490 -14.68 -11.10 7.31
C TYR A 490 -15.01 -12.57 7.06
N LYS A 491 -14.03 -13.32 6.52
CA LYS A 491 -14.22 -14.73 6.15
C LYS A 491 -13.15 -15.64 6.72
N TRP A 492 -13.58 -16.86 7.04
CA TRP A 492 -12.72 -18.03 7.18
C TRP A 492 -12.36 -18.56 5.81
N MET A 493 -11.06 -18.64 5.54
CA MET A 493 -10.49 -19.13 4.29
C MET A 493 -9.50 -20.27 4.56
N ILE A 494 -9.21 -21.05 3.52
CA ILE A 494 -8.24 -22.14 3.58
C ILE A 494 -6.88 -21.60 3.17
N ASP A 495 -5.88 -21.82 4.01
CA ASP A 495 -4.47 -21.61 3.70
C ASP A 495 -4.03 -22.67 2.68
N THR A 496 -3.89 -22.23 1.42
CA THR A 496 -3.47 -23.10 0.31
C THR A 496 -1.95 -23.26 0.20
N THR A 497 -1.19 -22.65 1.12
CA THR A 497 0.28 -22.79 1.20
C THR A 497 0.73 -23.94 2.10
N LYS A 498 -0.20 -24.56 2.85
CA LYS A 498 0.04 -25.64 3.82
C LYS A 498 -0.43 -27.01 3.37
#